data_AF-A0A7S3DS30-F1
#
_entry.id   AF-A0A7S3DS30-F1
#
_cell.length_a   1.000
_cell.length_b   1.000
_cell.length_c   1.000
_cell.angle_alpha   90.00
_cell.angle_beta   90.00
_cell.angle_gamma   90.00
#
_symmetry.space_group_name_H-M   'P 1'
#
loop_
_entity.id
_entity.type
_entity.pdbx_description
1 polymer ?
#
loop_
_entity_poly.entity_id
_entity_poly.type
_entity_poly.pdbx_seq_one_letter_code
_entity_poly.pdbx_strand_id
1 'polypeptide(L)'
;MQYPLQHTEVGQMTEARIKPGHGLVELEQPLPSNLPQRYYELGEKNLSWMTKRTFQSNTVSIETHMCLAKILETTATNGGGESAIKDALHMVPLQHISQMRPSVKQIDDDPEDVKTDEDAD
;
A
#
# COMPACT_ATOMS: atom_id res chain seq x y z
N MET A 1 3.98 -1.45 6.24
CA MET A 1 3.51 -0.35 5.38
C MET A 1 2.43 0.42 6.13
N GLN A 2 2.40 1.73 6.02
CA GLN A 2 1.42 2.61 6.67
C GLN A 2 0.72 3.48 5.61
N TYR A 3 -0.55 3.82 5.81
CA TYR A 3 -1.33 4.66 4.91
C TYR A 3 -1.86 5.90 5.66
N PRO A 4 -1.04 6.95 5.86
CA PRO A 4 -1.36 8.05 6.78
C PRO A 4 -2.64 8.82 6.43
N LEU A 5 -3.03 8.82 5.15
CA LEU A 5 -4.20 9.54 4.64
C LEU A 5 -5.45 8.65 4.50
N GLN A 6 -5.36 7.35 4.80
CA GLN A 6 -6.50 6.45 4.78
C GLN A 6 -6.96 6.17 6.22
N HIS A 7 -8.15 6.66 6.54
CA HIS A 7 -8.81 6.41 7.83
C HIS A 7 -9.73 5.18 7.79
N THR A 8 -9.98 4.65 6.59
CA THR A 8 -10.77 3.44 6.34
C THR A 8 -9.85 2.25 6.06
N GLU A 9 -10.40 1.05 6.12
CA GLU A 9 -9.66 -0.16 5.75
C GLU A 9 -9.03 -0.04 4.36
N VAL A 10 -7.78 -0.48 4.27
CA VAL A 10 -7.03 -0.57 3.02
C VAL A 10 -7.63 -1.72 2.23
N GLY A 11 -8.35 -1.40 1.16
CA GLY A 11 -8.95 -2.41 0.29
C GLY A 11 -7.90 -3.29 -0.41
N GLN A 12 -8.38 -4.33 -1.09
CA GLN A 12 -7.51 -5.31 -1.75
C GLN A 12 -6.66 -4.67 -2.85
N MET A 13 -5.35 -4.91 -2.78
CA MET A 13 -4.40 -4.49 -3.81
C MET A 13 -4.48 -5.43 -5.01
N THR A 14 -4.50 -4.86 -6.22
CA THR A 14 -4.54 -5.64 -7.47
C THR A 14 -3.15 -5.88 -8.05
N GLU A 15 -2.21 -4.97 -7.81
CA GLU A 15 -0.87 -5.05 -8.36
C GLU A 15 0.16 -4.40 -7.43
N ALA A 16 1.39 -4.92 -7.46
CA ALA A 16 2.52 -4.38 -6.71
C ALA A 16 3.76 -4.32 -7.59
N ARG A 17 4.42 -3.17 -7.61
CA ARG A 17 5.68 -2.93 -8.32
C ARG A 17 6.74 -2.50 -7.30
N ILE A 18 7.90 -3.14 -7.33
CA ILE A 18 9.00 -2.87 -6.40
C ILE A 18 10.21 -2.41 -7.20
N LYS A 19 10.83 -1.30 -6.79
CA LYS A 19 12.09 -0.79 -7.33
C LYS A 19 13.16 -0.89 -6.23
N PRO A 20 13.90 -2.02 -6.15
CA PRO A 20 14.76 -2.34 -5.02
C PRO A 20 15.87 -1.31 -4.78
N GLY A 21 16.49 -0.81 -5.86
CA GLY A 21 17.58 0.16 -5.78
C GLY A 21 17.20 1.51 -5.16
N HIS A 22 15.90 1.81 -5.08
CA HIS A 22 15.37 3.04 -4.48
C HIS A 22 14.53 2.77 -3.23
N GLY A 23 14.37 1.50 -2.83
CA GLY A 23 13.49 1.11 -1.73
C GLY A 23 12.02 1.50 -1.96
N LEU A 24 11.61 1.68 -3.22
CA LEU A 24 10.26 2.15 -3.57
C LEU A 24 9.33 0.97 -3.86
N VAL A 25 8.12 1.08 -3.34
CA VAL A 25 6.99 0.18 -3.57
C VAL A 25 5.84 1.02 -4.12
N GLU A 26 5.31 0.60 -5.26
CA GLU A 26 4.11 1.15 -5.86
C GLU A 26 3.02 0.08 -5.81
N LEU A 27 1.83 0.45 -5.35
CA LEU A 27 0.68 -0.45 -5.23
C LEU A 27 -0.48 0.11 -6.02
N GLU A 28 -1.20 -0.75 -6.70
CA GLU A 28 -2.46 -0.38 -7.36
C GLU A 28 -3.65 -0.94 -6.61
N GLN A 29 -4.66 -0.09 -6.49
CA GLN A 29 -5.93 -0.44 -5.87
C GLN A 29 -7.07 -0.05 -6.81
N PRO A 30 -8.10 -0.90 -6.99
CA PRO A 30 -9.30 -0.49 -7.70
C PRO A 30 -9.96 0.69 -6.99
N LEU A 31 -10.63 1.53 -7.76
CA LEU A 31 -11.48 2.56 -7.20
C LEU A 31 -12.63 1.93 -6.40
N PRO A 32 -13.03 2.51 -5.25
CA PRO A 32 -14.21 2.05 -4.52
C PRO A 32 -15.46 2.10 -5.39
N SER A 33 -16.26 1.02 -5.38
CA SER A 33 -17.48 0.89 -6.19
C SER A 33 -18.60 1.86 -5.79
N ASN A 34 -18.51 2.46 -4.60
CA ASN A 34 -19.47 3.41 -4.06
C ASN A 34 -19.12 4.88 -4.36
N LEU A 35 -18.14 5.15 -5.23
CA LEU A 35 -17.83 6.51 -5.64
C LEU A 35 -19.03 7.14 -6.37
N PRO A 36 -19.59 8.25 -5.87
CA PRO A 36 -20.62 8.99 -6.58
C PRO A 36 -20.12 9.43 -7.95
N GLN A 37 -20.96 9.35 -8.98
CA GLN A 37 -20.63 9.74 -10.35
C GLN A 37 -20.05 11.16 -10.46
N ARG A 38 -20.45 12.06 -9.54
CA ARG A 38 -19.93 13.43 -9.39
C ARG A 38 -18.43 13.53 -9.12
N TYR A 39 -17.77 12.47 -8.65
CA TYR A 39 -16.32 12.46 -8.47
C TYR A 39 -15.55 12.34 -9.79
N TYR A 40 -16.17 11.77 -10.83
CA TYR A 40 -15.60 11.75 -12.19
C TYR A 40 -15.84 13.07 -12.94
N GLU A 41 -16.68 13.95 -12.38
CA GLU A 41 -17.03 15.29 -12.89
C GLU A 41 -16.31 16.40 -12.11
N LEU A 42 -15.34 16.06 -11.25
CA LEU A 42 -14.65 17.02 -10.38
C LEU A 42 -13.60 17.84 -11.19
N GLY A 43 -14.06 18.84 -11.94
CA GLY A 43 -13.22 19.81 -12.67
C GLY A 43 -13.49 19.87 -14.18
N GLU A 44 -12.59 20.50 -14.94
CA GLU A 44 -12.66 20.59 -16.41
C GLU A 44 -12.27 19.29 -17.13
N LYS A 45 -11.73 18.30 -16.41
CA LYS A 45 -11.31 17.00 -16.96
C LYS A 45 -12.25 15.88 -16.54
N ASN A 46 -12.76 15.14 -17.53
CA ASN A 46 -13.56 13.95 -17.31
C ASN A 46 -12.64 12.76 -16.97
N LEU A 47 -12.63 12.33 -15.71
CA LEU A 47 -11.78 11.22 -15.23
C LEU A 47 -12.46 9.85 -15.34
N SER A 48 -13.50 9.70 -16.17
CA SER A 48 -14.25 8.45 -16.34
C SER A 48 -13.42 7.26 -16.81
N TRP A 49 -12.24 7.49 -17.39
CA TRP A 49 -11.29 6.44 -17.78
C TRP A 49 -10.49 5.88 -16.60
N MET A 50 -10.46 6.57 -15.46
CA MET A 50 -9.71 6.14 -14.28
C MET A 50 -10.45 4.99 -13.59
N THR A 51 -9.85 3.80 -13.57
CA THR A 51 -10.43 2.59 -12.94
C THR A 51 -9.68 2.14 -11.69
N LYS A 52 -8.45 2.63 -11.51
CA LYS A 52 -7.55 2.28 -10.41
C LYS A 52 -6.89 3.54 -9.86
N ARG A 53 -6.52 3.51 -8.59
CA ARG A 53 -5.65 4.48 -7.92
C ARG A 53 -4.32 3.84 -7.57
N THR A 54 -3.23 4.60 -7.73
CA THR A 54 -1.88 4.15 -7.36
C THR A 54 -1.45 4.77 -6.03
N PHE A 55 -0.76 3.98 -5.20
CA PHE A 55 -0.06 4.44 -4.03
C PHE A 55 1.44 4.25 -4.22
N GLN A 56 2.22 5.27 -3.92
CA GLN A 56 3.68 5.19 -3.94
C GLN A 56 4.20 5.29 -2.50
N SER A 57 5.16 4.42 -2.17
CA SER A 57 5.81 4.44 -0.87
C SER A 57 6.87 5.52 -0.81
N ASN A 58 6.99 6.16 0.35
CA ASN A 58 8.21 6.82 0.78
C ASN A 58 8.81 6.01 1.92
N THR A 59 10.10 5.66 1.80
CA THR A 59 10.82 4.96 2.86
C THR A 59 11.17 5.94 3.96
N VAL A 60 10.78 5.60 5.19
CA VAL A 60 11.12 6.34 6.40
C VAL A 60 12.25 5.59 7.09
N SER A 61 13.34 6.30 7.35
CA SER A 61 14.46 5.76 8.12
C SER A 61 13.99 5.37 9.52
N ILE A 62 14.38 4.17 9.95
CA ILE A 62 14.12 3.70 11.31
C ILE A 62 15.24 4.25 12.21
N GLU A 63 14.93 5.28 12.99
CA GLU A 63 15.90 5.91 13.92
C GLU A 63 15.98 5.18 15.26
N THR A 64 15.01 4.32 15.59
CA THR A 64 14.85 3.66 16.89
C THR A 64 14.63 2.16 16.75
N HIS A 65 14.86 1.41 17.83
CA HIS A 65 14.65 -0.04 17.85
C HIS A 65 13.15 -0.38 17.83
N MET A 66 12.57 -0.57 16.65
CA MET A 66 11.18 -1.00 16.48
C MET A 66 11.09 -2.48 16.11
N CYS A 67 10.05 -3.16 16.62
CA CYS A 67 9.78 -4.56 16.31
C CYS A 67 8.28 -4.81 16.09
N LEU A 68 7.97 -5.84 15.30
CA LEU A 68 6.65 -6.45 15.26
C LEU A 68 6.56 -7.48 16.37
N ALA A 69 5.51 -7.40 17.17
CA ALA A 69 5.25 -8.34 18.24
C ALA A 69 4.00 -9.17 17.92
N LYS A 70 4.08 -10.48 18.13
CA LYS A 70 2.92 -11.40 18.04
C LYS A 70 2.89 -12.29 19.28
N ILE A 71 1.75 -12.36 19.93
CA ILE A 71 1.48 -13.32 21.00
C ILE A 71 1.10 -14.65 20.34
N LEU A 72 1.81 -15.72 20.69
CA LEU A 72 1.54 -17.08 20.22
C LEU A 72 1.27 -17.97 21.42
N GLU A 73 0.25 -18.80 21.34
CA GLU A 73 0.04 -19.89 22.28
C GLU A 73 1.11 -20.96 22.04
N THR A 74 1.86 -21.28 23.09
CA THR A 74 2.88 -22.33 23.06
C THR A 74 2.55 -23.40 24.09
N THR A 75 2.65 -24.66 23.69
CA THR A 75 2.54 -25.78 24.62
C THR A 75 3.87 -25.95 25.34
N ALA A 76 3.91 -25.59 26.62
CA ALA A 76 5.07 -25.84 27.46
C ALA A 76 4.90 -27.19 28.16
N THR A 77 5.76 -28.15 27.83
CA THR A 77 5.91 -29.38 28.60
C THR A 77 6.72 -29.08 29.84
N ASN A 78 6.05 -28.80 30.96
CA ASN A 78 6.72 -28.83 32.24
C ASN A 78 7.14 -30.29 32.49
N GLY A 79 8.34 -30.50 33.05
CA GLY A 79 8.99 -31.83 33.22
C GLY A 79 8.25 -32.86 34.09
N GLY A 80 6.94 -32.68 34.34
CA GLY A 80 6.03 -33.59 35.04
C GLY A 80 4.85 -34.10 34.19
N GLY A 81 4.86 -33.92 32.86
CA GLY A 81 3.88 -34.56 31.96
C GLY A 81 2.56 -33.81 31.77
N GLU A 82 2.34 -32.69 32.45
CA GLU A 82 1.22 -31.79 32.17
C GLU A 82 1.62 -30.72 31.14
N SER A 83 0.97 -30.75 29.98
CA SER A 83 1.12 -29.73 28.93
C SER A 83 0.24 -28.54 29.28
N ALA A 84 0.84 -27.43 29.73
CA ALA A 84 0.13 -26.18 29.93
C ALA A 84 0.25 -25.30 28.66
N ILE A 85 -0.87 -24.70 28.25
CA ILE A 85 -0.85 -23.64 27.22
C ILE A 85 -0.28 -22.38 27.87
N LYS A 86 0.79 -21.83 27.30
CA LYS A 86 1.43 -20.61 27.76
C LYS A 86 1.59 -19.64 26.60
N ASP A 87 1.19 -18.39 26.82
CA ASP A 87 1.40 -17.32 25.86
C ASP A 87 2.89 -16.94 25.81
N ALA A 88 3.45 -16.93 24.60
CA ALA A 88 4.80 -16.47 24.31
C ALA A 88 4.76 -15.22 23.42
N LEU A 89 5.60 -14.23 23.76
CA LEU A 89 5.76 -13.01 22.97
C LEU A 89 6.89 -13.19 21.96
N HIS A 90 6.56 -13.25 20.68
CA HIS A 90 7.53 -13.31 19.59
C HIS A 90 7.75 -11.92 19.02
N MET A 91 9.00 -11.48 18.96
CA MET A 91 9.38 -10.17 18.43
C MET A 91 10.28 -10.32 17.20
N VAL A 92 9.98 -9.57 16.13
CA VAL A 92 10.77 -9.52 14.90
C VAL A 92 11.19 -8.07 14.66
N PRO A 93 12.49 -7.75 14.56
CA PRO A 93 12.94 -6.38 14.32
C PRO A 93 12.46 -5.87 12.97
N LEU A 94 12.00 -4.63 12.93
CA LEU A 94 11.63 -3.96 11.68
C LEU A 94 12.89 -3.48 10.96
N GLN A 95 13.02 -3.84 9.68
CA GLN A 95 14.12 -3.36 8.84
C GLN A 95 13.79 -2.02 8.19
N HIS A 96 12.55 -1.86 7.69
CA HIS A 96 12.11 -0.66 6.98
C HIS A 96 10.65 -0.33 7.30
N ILE A 97 10.33 0.96 7.28
CA ILE A 97 8.95 1.45 7.32
C ILE A 97 8.69 2.24 6.05
N SER A 98 7.62 1.85 5.35
CA SER A 98 7.16 2.52 4.13
C SER A 98 5.83 3.22 4.39
N GLN A 99 5.79 4.52 4.12
CA GLN A 99 4.56 5.32 4.14
C GLN A 99 4.00 5.42 2.72
N MET A 100 2.84 4.80 2.51
CA MET A 100 2.13 4.84 1.24
C MET A 100 1.34 6.14 1.12
N ARG A 101 1.52 6.86 0.02
CA ARG A 101 0.77 8.06 -0.33
C ARG A 101 0.10 7.89 -1.68
N PRO A 102 -1.12 8.42 -1.89
CA PRO A 102 -1.74 8.45 -3.22
C PRO A 102 -0.80 9.13 -4.22
N SER A 103 -0.69 8.57 -5.41
CA SER A 103 0.06 9.12 -6.52
C SER A 103 -0.91 9.58 -7.61
N VAL A 104 -0.58 10.70 -8.26
CA VAL A 104 -1.39 11.29 -9.35
C VAL A 104 -0.79 11.05 -10.73
N LYS A 105 0.24 10.19 -10.85
CA LYS A 105 0.93 9.91 -12.14
C LYS A 105 -0.03 9.58 -13.28
N GLN A 106 -1.12 8.89 -12.98
CA GLN A 106 -2.13 8.51 -13.97
C GLN A 106 -2.79 9.73 -14.63
N ILE A 107 -2.89 10.87 -13.93
CA ILE A 107 -3.45 12.13 -14.45
C ILE A 107 -2.47 12.82 -15.40
N ASP A 108 -1.16 12.64 -15.17
CA ASP A 108 -0.11 13.19 -16.04
C ASP A 108 -0.01 12.38 -17.35
N ASP A 109 -0.34 11.09 -17.32
CA ASP A 109 -0.36 10.19 -18.48
C ASP A 109 -1.68 10.27 -19.28
N ASP A 110 -2.31 11.46 -19.36
CA ASP A 110 -3.62 11.66 -19.99
C ASP A 110 -3.63 11.09 -21.42
N PRO A 111 -4.48 10.09 -21.74
CA PRO A 111 -4.50 9.48 -23.06
C PRO A 111 -4.91 10.47 -24.17
N GLU A 112 -5.47 11.64 -23.82
CA GLU A 112 -5.76 12.70 -24.79
C GLU A 112 -4.52 13.48 -25.24
N ASP A 113 -3.43 13.50 -24.47
CA ASP A 113 -2.15 14.14 -24.84
C ASP A 113 -1.28 13.25 -25.76
N VAL A 114 -1.70 12.01 -26.07
CA VAL A 114 -1.02 11.09 -26.99
C VAL A 114 -1.54 11.22 -28.44
N LYS A 115 -1.95 12.43 -28.83
CA LYS A 115 -2.25 12.84 -30.21
C LYS A 115 -1.48 14.14 -30.40
N THR A 116 -0.36 14.23 -31.11
CA THR A 116 -0.11 13.94 -32.54
C THR A 116 1.36 14.28 -32.78
N ASP A 117 2.24 13.30 -32.92
CA ASP A 117 3.60 13.48 -33.49
C ASP A 117 3.85 12.52 -34.66
N GLU A 118 2.76 11.98 -35.24
CA GLU A 118 2.79 11.18 -36.47
C GLU A 118 2.07 11.96 -37.58
N ASP A 119 2.62 13.10 -38.02
CA ASP A 119 2.27 13.76 -39.30
C ASP A 119 3.36 14.79 -39.64
N ALA A 120 4.57 14.32 -39.91
CA ALA A 120 5.63 15.13 -40.52
C ALA A 120 6.42 14.26 -41.52
N ASP A 121 5.83 14.04 -42.69
CA ASP A 121 6.51 13.66 -43.94
C ASP A 121 6.02 14.57 -45.09
#